data_AF-A0A957DGV6-F1
#
_entry.id   AF-A0A957DGV6-F1
#
_cell.length_a   1.000
_cell.length_b   1.000
_cell.length_c   1.000
_cell.angle_alpha   90.00
_cell.angle_beta   90.00
_cell.angle_gamma   90.00
#
_symmetry.space_group_name_H-M   'P 1'
#
loop_
_entity.id
_entity.type
_entity.pdbx_description
1 polymer ?
#
loop_
_entity_poly.entity_id
_entity_poly.type
_entity_poly.pdbx_seq_one_letter_code
_entity_poly.pdbx_strand_id
1 'polypeptide(L)'
;MEPETDPPPSEVVRAGLVNSAATHMHALYRFGDGERDNVVPGLANLELLALVRDSSSITPLRAAFLPLWQQVGHRLQQPLAAATPASWQRHLELDPLLGHRLAQYGRLLWGTAEPYRNGSASARSQAAFAADVAMQASEALTAAVLSSTEAQEAVRRLRGVARFLGHSPDGAMPAQLFAAIQTTLSPLLPLKPETTSRPLLPDAPSLLPELQAIYEKADRLIFVLPEMPASRWESINWHAVADTIAGQCAGLQLATPAQLRLVVSHQYPVHYTLRSYRHIWGRDLLAGLSITRRRLWQDAARLPSLLETVELPQSYLSATDDELSRVIHDFQNKLLNVQLRHELLLRMKMVRQITPPPPLPPRTESAARRIAGIFQHLNFWANFYTDLMRHEPAA
;
A
#
# COMPACT_ATOMS: atom_id res chain seq x y z
N MET A 1 -41.07 -18.58 11.60
CA MET A 1 -40.47 -17.99 10.39
C MET A 1 -39.12 -17.47 10.82
N GLU A 2 -38.10 -18.29 10.70
CA GLU A 2 -36.72 -17.78 10.81
C GLU A 2 -36.48 -16.86 9.61
N PRO A 3 -35.85 -15.69 9.79
CA PRO A 3 -35.52 -14.83 8.67
C PRO A 3 -34.53 -15.58 7.77
N GLU A 4 -34.90 -15.76 6.51
CA GLU A 4 -34.04 -16.34 5.49
C GLU A 4 -32.82 -15.42 5.36
N THR A 5 -31.68 -15.84 5.91
CA THR A 5 -30.45 -15.05 5.88
C THR A 5 -29.93 -15.06 4.45
N ASP A 6 -29.89 -13.88 3.81
CA ASP A 6 -29.28 -13.71 2.50
C ASP A 6 -27.89 -14.35 2.44
N PRO A 7 -27.55 -15.07 1.35
CA PRO A 7 -26.22 -15.66 1.22
C PRO A 7 -25.14 -14.59 1.30
N PRO A 8 -23.94 -14.93 1.82
CA PRO A 8 -22.84 -13.98 1.89
C PRO A 8 -22.43 -13.53 0.48
N PRO A 9 -22.07 -12.24 0.28
CA PRO A 9 -21.80 -11.69 -1.06
C PRO A 9 -20.75 -12.48 -1.85
N SER A 10 -19.72 -13.00 -1.16
CA SER A 10 -18.67 -13.80 -1.77
C SER A 10 -19.20 -15.11 -2.39
N GLU A 11 -20.25 -15.71 -1.84
CA GLU A 11 -20.86 -16.93 -2.38
C GLU A 11 -21.72 -16.63 -3.62
N VAL A 12 -22.43 -15.50 -3.63
CA VAL A 12 -23.16 -15.02 -4.82
C VAL A 12 -22.19 -14.77 -5.97
N VAL A 13 -21.08 -14.06 -5.70
CA VAL A 13 -20.04 -13.81 -6.70
C VAL A 13 -19.40 -15.12 -7.17
N ARG A 14 -19.07 -16.04 -6.24
CA ARG A 14 -18.50 -17.36 -6.59
C ARG A 14 -19.43 -18.11 -7.54
N ALA A 15 -20.71 -18.26 -7.18
CA ALA A 15 -21.67 -19.01 -7.99
C ALA A 15 -21.81 -18.39 -9.40
N GLY A 16 -21.96 -17.07 -9.49
CA GLY A 16 -22.09 -16.38 -10.78
C GLY A 16 -20.84 -16.51 -11.65
N LEU A 17 -19.65 -16.26 -11.10
CA LEU A 17 -18.40 -16.35 -11.87
C LEU A 17 -18.06 -17.78 -12.29
N VAL A 18 -18.33 -18.77 -11.45
CA VAL A 18 -18.08 -20.17 -11.80
C VAL A 18 -19.00 -20.61 -12.94
N ASN A 19 -20.26 -20.19 -12.93
CA ASN A 19 -21.21 -20.55 -13.99
C ASN A 19 -20.90 -19.88 -15.33
N SER A 20 -20.38 -18.64 -15.31
CA SER A 20 -20.27 -17.83 -16.53
C SER A 20 -18.84 -17.60 -17.03
N ALA A 21 -17.81 -17.80 -16.19
CA ALA A 21 -16.43 -17.45 -16.51
C ALA A 21 -15.38 -18.49 -16.06
N ALA A 22 -15.78 -19.68 -15.58
CA ALA A 22 -14.85 -20.71 -15.13
C ALA A 22 -13.80 -21.11 -16.19
N THR A 23 -14.15 -21.11 -17.47
CA THR A 23 -13.22 -21.41 -18.58
C THR A 23 -12.09 -20.38 -18.72
N HIS A 24 -12.27 -19.17 -18.19
CA HIS A 24 -11.30 -18.08 -18.25
C HIS A 24 -10.49 -17.91 -16.96
N MET A 25 -10.85 -18.64 -15.90
CA MET A 25 -10.19 -18.56 -14.59
C MET A 25 -9.43 -19.87 -14.27
N HIS A 26 -8.35 -19.73 -13.50
CA HIS A 26 -7.68 -20.81 -12.80
C HIS A 26 -8.26 -21.01 -11.41
N ALA A 27 -8.53 -19.93 -10.70
CA ALA A 27 -8.99 -19.96 -9.33
C ALA A 27 -9.65 -18.65 -8.90
N LEU A 28 -10.47 -18.72 -7.86
CA LEU A 28 -11.10 -17.59 -7.18
C LEU A 28 -10.81 -17.68 -5.69
N TYR A 29 -10.31 -16.59 -5.12
CA TYR A 29 -9.97 -16.49 -3.70
C TYR A 29 -10.77 -15.39 -3.03
N ARG A 30 -11.04 -15.63 -1.74
CA ARG A 30 -11.50 -14.62 -0.79
C ARG A 30 -10.41 -14.32 0.20
N PHE A 31 -10.28 -13.04 0.53
CA PHE A 31 -9.37 -12.53 1.52
C PHE A 31 -10.13 -11.67 2.52
N GLY A 32 -9.72 -11.77 3.79
CA GLY A 32 -10.40 -11.12 4.90
C GLY A 32 -11.61 -11.92 5.42
N ASP A 33 -11.85 -11.79 6.72
CA ASP A 33 -13.09 -12.24 7.37
C ASP A 33 -14.10 -11.11 7.18
N GLY A 34 -15.03 -11.25 6.23
CA GLY A 34 -16.11 -10.27 5.97
C GLY A 34 -17.08 -10.04 7.14
N GLU A 35 -16.75 -10.53 8.34
CA GLU A 35 -17.50 -10.39 9.60
C GLU A 35 -16.65 -9.92 10.78
N ARG A 36 -15.35 -9.66 10.62
CA ARG A 36 -14.50 -9.17 11.72
C ARG A 36 -13.92 -7.81 11.39
N ASP A 37 -13.99 -6.89 12.36
CA ASP A 37 -13.27 -5.59 12.40
C ASP A 37 -11.74 -5.70 12.29
N ASN A 38 -11.21 -6.86 11.90
CA ASN A 38 -9.81 -7.19 11.69
C ASN A 38 -9.36 -6.67 10.32
N VAL A 39 -9.37 -5.35 10.14
CA VAL A 39 -8.64 -4.71 9.06
C VAL A 39 -7.15 -5.00 9.28
N VAL A 40 -6.63 -5.95 8.51
CA VAL A 40 -5.19 -6.19 8.43
C VAL A 40 -4.63 -5.12 7.49
N PRO A 41 -3.78 -4.18 7.98
CA PRO A 41 -3.31 -3.08 7.14
C PRO A 41 -2.61 -3.60 5.89
N GLY A 42 -2.82 -3.03 4.71
CA GLY A 42 -2.23 -3.52 3.45
C GLY A 42 -3.01 -4.64 2.75
N LEU A 43 -3.91 -5.34 3.46
CA LEU A 43 -4.94 -6.20 2.85
C LEU A 43 -6.30 -5.50 2.69
N ALA A 44 -6.46 -4.30 3.26
CA ALA A 44 -7.72 -3.56 3.30
C ALA A 44 -8.35 -3.29 1.91
N ASN A 45 -7.59 -3.45 0.83
CA ASN A 45 -8.02 -3.15 -0.53
C ASN A 45 -8.39 -4.40 -1.34
N LEU A 46 -8.25 -5.61 -0.78
CA LEU A 46 -8.44 -6.85 -1.52
C LEU A 46 -9.37 -7.81 -0.76
N GLU A 47 -10.60 -7.95 -1.25
CA GLU A 47 -11.59 -8.89 -0.71
C GLU A 47 -11.70 -10.16 -1.58
N LEU A 48 -11.64 -10.00 -2.89
CA LEU A 48 -11.76 -11.10 -3.86
C LEU A 48 -10.67 -10.97 -4.94
N LEU A 49 -10.14 -12.12 -5.37
CA LEU A 49 -9.18 -12.21 -6.48
C LEU A 49 -9.52 -13.37 -7.41
N ALA A 50 -9.65 -13.07 -8.69
CA ALA A 50 -9.67 -14.06 -9.74
C ALA A 50 -8.26 -14.23 -10.35
N LEU A 51 -7.74 -15.46 -10.33
CA LEU A 51 -6.61 -15.81 -11.17
C LEU A 51 -7.11 -16.15 -12.57
N VAL A 52 -6.75 -15.34 -13.55
CA VAL A 52 -7.18 -15.45 -14.96
C VAL A 52 -6.13 -16.24 -15.74
N ARG A 53 -6.55 -17.07 -16.69
CA ARG A 53 -5.61 -17.82 -17.54
C ARG A 53 -4.77 -16.88 -18.39
N ASP A 54 -3.48 -17.18 -18.58
CA ASP A 54 -2.53 -16.32 -19.33
C ASP A 54 -2.99 -15.97 -20.76
N SER A 55 -3.73 -16.87 -21.41
CA SER A 55 -4.27 -16.68 -22.76
C SER A 55 -5.64 -16.00 -22.80
N SER A 56 -6.29 -15.78 -21.65
CA SER A 56 -7.64 -15.25 -21.59
C SER A 56 -7.64 -13.72 -21.51
N SER A 57 -8.51 -13.09 -22.30
CA SER A 57 -8.87 -11.68 -22.09
C SER A 57 -9.57 -11.54 -20.73
N ILE A 58 -9.40 -10.40 -20.07
CA ILE A 58 -10.19 -10.03 -18.89
C ILE A 58 -11.64 -9.62 -19.26
N THR A 59 -11.93 -9.43 -20.56
CA THR A 59 -13.25 -8.97 -21.03
C THR A 59 -14.40 -9.95 -20.73
N PRO A 60 -14.27 -11.28 -20.96
CA PRO A 60 -15.27 -12.25 -20.53
C PRO A 60 -15.51 -12.24 -19.02
N LEU A 61 -14.46 -12.03 -18.22
CA LEU A 61 -14.59 -11.89 -16.77
C LEU A 61 -15.41 -10.65 -16.40
N ARG A 62 -15.21 -9.52 -17.09
CA ARG A 62 -16.05 -8.32 -16.91
C ARG A 62 -17.52 -8.60 -17.23
N ALA A 63 -17.79 -9.24 -18.37
CA ALA A 63 -19.15 -9.55 -18.79
C ALA A 63 -19.89 -10.42 -17.76
N ALA A 64 -19.18 -11.34 -17.10
CA ALA A 64 -19.73 -12.16 -16.02
C ALA A 64 -19.84 -11.41 -14.68
N PHE A 65 -18.85 -10.57 -14.33
CA PHE A 65 -18.78 -9.94 -13.01
C PHE A 65 -19.64 -8.68 -12.88
N LEU A 66 -19.73 -7.84 -13.91
CA LEU A 66 -20.41 -6.54 -13.81
C LEU A 66 -21.88 -6.65 -13.34
N PRO A 67 -22.69 -7.62 -13.83
CA PRO A 67 -24.05 -7.80 -13.30
C PRO A 67 -24.08 -8.22 -11.83
N LEU A 68 -23.12 -9.07 -11.41
CA LEU A 68 -22.98 -9.48 -10.00
C LEU A 68 -22.59 -8.29 -9.12
N TRP A 69 -21.68 -7.45 -9.60
CA TRP A 69 -21.28 -6.23 -8.92
C TRP A 69 -22.45 -5.26 -8.75
N GLN A 70 -23.29 -5.08 -9.76
CA GLN A 70 -24.50 -4.27 -9.65
C GLN A 70 -25.48 -4.84 -8.61
N GLN A 71 -25.53 -6.15 -8.44
CA GLN A 71 -26.41 -6.82 -7.48
C GLN A 71 -25.89 -6.74 -6.04
N VAL A 72 -24.62 -7.09 -5.80
CA VAL A 72 -24.06 -7.28 -4.44
C VAL A 72 -22.93 -6.32 -4.08
N GLY A 73 -22.54 -5.41 -4.98
CA GLY A 73 -21.42 -4.49 -4.79
C GLY A 73 -21.57 -3.56 -3.60
N HIS A 74 -22.81 -3.19 -3.22
CA HIS A 74 -23.07 -2.41 -2.01
C HIS A 74 -22.78 -3.16 -0.69
N ARG A 75 -22.69 -4.50 -0.75
CA ARG A 75 -22.33 -5.36 0.39
C ARG A 75 -20.85 -5.76 0.39
N LEU A 76 -20.17 -5.57 -0.72
CA LEU A 76 -18.73 -5.79 -0.86
C LEU A 76 -18.00 -4.49 -0.57
N GLN A 77 -16.90 -4.55 0.17
CA GLN A 77 -16.12 -3.33 0.45
C GLN A 77 -15.28 -2.92 -0.77
N GLN A 78 -14.87 -3.89 -1.58
CA GLN A 78 -14.00 -3.68 -2.73
C GLN A 78 -14.43 -4.54 -3.92
N PRO A 79 -14.24 -4.07 -5.17
CA PRO A 79 -14.47 -4.89 -6.36
C PRO A 79 -13.48 -6.06 -6.47
N LEU A 80 -13.77 -6.95 -7.43
CA LEU A 80 -12.91 -8.08 -7.78
C LEU A 80 -11.57 -7.59 -8.34
N ALA A 81 -10.47 -8.02 -7.74
CA ALA A 81 -9.15 -7.94 -8.37
C ALA A 81 -8.96 -9.12 -9.34
N ALA A 82 -8.09 -8.96 -10.33
CA ALA A 82 -7.80 -10.02 -11.29
C ALA A 82 -6.36 -9.95 -11.78
N ALA A 83 -5.70 -11.10 -11.85
CA ALA A 83 -4.32 -11.19 -12.33
C ALA A 83 -4.08 -12.55 -12.98
N THR A 84 -3.07 -12.64 -13.84
CA THR A 84 -2.56 -13.96 -14.23
C THR A 84 -1.72 -14.57 -13.09
N PRO A 85 -1.50 -15.90 -13.06
CA PRO A 85 -0.64 -16.52 -12.06
C PRO A 85 0.76 -15.89 -12.00
N ALA A 86 1.36 -15.60 -13.15
CA ALA A 86 2.67 -14.97 -13.22
C ALA A 86 2.68 -13.54 -12.65
N SER A 87 1.70 -12.70 -13.02
CA SER A 87 1.60 -11.34 -12.52
C SER A 87 1.30 -11.31 -11.02
N TRP A 88 0.49 -12.24 -10.52
CA TRP A 88 0.22 -12.37 -9.10
C TRP A 88 1.45 -12.83 -8.32
N GLN A 89 2.15 -13.86 -8.80
CA GLN A 89 3.38 -14.34 -8.17
C GLN A 89 4.44 -13.23 -8.10
N ARG A 90 4.61 -12.44 -9.16
CA ARG A 90 5.46 -11.25 -9.16
C ARG A 90 5.01 -10.24 -8.10
N HIS A 91 3.71 -9.97 -8.01
CA HIS A 91 3.17 -9.05 -7.00
C HIS A 91 3.52 -9.50 -5.57
N LEU A 92 3.40 -10.80 -5.27
CA LEU A 92 3.76 -11.37 -3.97
C LEU A 92 5.27 -11.30 -3.67
N GLU A 93 6.13 -11.36 -4.69
CA GLU A 93 7.57 -11.16 -4.50
C GLU A 93 7.91 -9.70 -4.16
N LEU A 94 7.17 -8.75 -4.73
CA LEU A 94 7.33 -7.32 -4.49
C LEU A 94 6.72 -6.87 -3.15
N ASP A 95 5.69 -7.58 -2.69
CA ASP A 95 5.08 -7.47 -1.36
C ASP A 95 5.02 -8.83 -0.64
N PRO A 96 6.13 -9.27 0.00
CA PRO A 96 6.17 -10.54 0.72
C PRO A 96 5.21 -10.61 1.90
N LEU A 97 4.82 -9.46 2.47
CA LEU A 97 3.90 -9.46 3.60
C LEU A 97 2.47 -9.75 3.15
N LEU A 98 2.07 -9.20 2.01
CA LEU A 98 0.84 -9.61 1.33
C LEU A 98 0.87 -11.13 1.13
N GLY A 99 1.92 -11.69 0.54
CA GLY A 99 2.10 -13.14 0.37
C GLY A 99 1.91 -13.95 1.66
N HIS A 100 2.59 -13.57 2.73
CA HIS A 100 2.47 -14.23 4.04
C HIS A 100 1.03 -14.23 4.58
N ARG A 101 0.33 -13.10 4.45
CA ARG A 101 -1.04 -12.98 4.98
C ARG A 101 -2.06 -13.71 4.11
N LEU A 102 -1.86 -13.76 2.80
CA LEU A 102 -2.71 -14.55 1.92
C LEU A 102 -2.56 -16.05 2.25
N ALA A 103 -1.37 -16.50 2.59
CA ALA A 103 -1.17 -17.88 3.04
C ALA A 103 -1.90 -18.18 4.36
N GLN A 104 -2.01 -17.18 5.26
CA GLN A 104 -2.65 -17.34 6.56
C GLN A 104 -4.18 -17.17 6.53
N TYR A 105 -4.68 -16.23 5.73
CA TYR A 105 -6.08 -15.78 5.76
C TYR A 105 -6.81 -15.94 4.42
N GLY A 106 -6.11 -16.34 3.37
CA GLY A 106 -6.72 -16.58 2.06
C GLY A 106 -7.51 -17.88 2.03
N ARG A 107 -8.72 -17.79 1.50
CA ARG A 107 -9.59 -18.94 1.28
C ARG A 107 -9.82 -19.15 -0.20
N LEU A 108 -9.48 -20.33 -0.69
CA LEU A 108 -9.87 -20.78 -2.02
C LEU A 108 -11.38 -20.97 -2.04
N LEU A 109 -12.07 -20.22 -2.91
CA LEU A 109 -13.49 -20.37 -3.16
C LEU A 109 -13.76 -21.36 -4.29
N TRP A 110 -12.93 -21.35 -5.33
CA TRP A 110 -13.07 -22.23 -6.48
C TRP A 110 -11.75 -22.40 -7.24
N GLY A 111 -11.57 -23.54 -7.91
CA GLY A 111 -10.44 -23.84 -8.79
C GLY A 111 -9.39 -24.72 -8.12
N THR A 112 -8.18 -24.73 -8.67
CA THR A 112 -7.04 -25.45 -8.10
C THR A 112 -6.23 -24.51 -7.22
N ALA A 113 -5.91 -24.96 -6.00
CA ALA A 113 -4.95 -24.27 -5.16
C ALA A 113 -3.61 -24.23 -5.91
N GLU A 114 -3.21 -23.05 -6.37
CA GLU A 114 -1.81 -22.88 -6.73
C GLU A 114 -1.02 -22.78 -5.42
N PRO A 115 0.16 -23.42 -5.33
CA PRO A 115 1.05 -23.22 -4.20
C PRO A 115 1.59 -21.80 -4.32
N TYR A 116 0.83 -20.83 -3.81
CA TYR A 116 1.41 -19.54 -3.48
C TYR A 116 2.58 -19.85 -2.57
N ARG A 117 3.79 -19.57 -3.05
CA ARG A 117 4.97 -19.81 -2.23
C ARG A 117 4.72 -19.08 -0.93
N ASN A 118 4.82 -19.81 0.18
CA ASN A 118 4.92 -19.26 1.52
C ASN A 118 6.21 -18.43 1.58
N GLY A 119 6.20 -17.27 0.92
CA GLY A 119 7.21 -16.27 1.05
C GLY A 119 7.14 -15.82 2.50
N SER A 120 8.02 -16.36 3.34
CA SER A 120 8.24 -15.78 4.65
C SER A 120 8.77 -14.36 4.40
N ALA A 121 7.94 -13.36 4.66
CA ALA A 121 8.42 -12.00 4.71
C ALA A 121 9.53 -11.96 5.76
N SER A 122 10.73 -11.49 5.38
CA SER A 122 11.81 -11.38 6.36
C SER A 122 11.37 -10.50 7.53
N ALA A 123 11.83 -10.80 8.75
CA ALA A 123 11.46 -10.03 9.95
C ALA A 123 11.64 -8.52 9.74
N ARG A 124 12.70 -8.13 9.02
CA ARG A 124 12.96 -6.74 8.65
C ARG A 124 11.92 -6.13 7.70
N SER A 125 11.39 -6.90 6.75
CA SER A 125 10.34 -6.42 5.84
C SER A 125 9.00 -6.30 6.56
N GLN A 126 8.71 -7.23 7.49
CA GLN A 126 7.53 -7.13 8.37
C GLN A 126 7.62 -5.90 9.28
N ALA A 127 8.79 -5.67 9.90
CA ALA A 127 9.04 -4.50 10.73
C ALA A 127 8.95 -3.20 9.93
N ALA A 128 9.52 -3.15 8.72
CA ALA A 128 9.44 -1.98 7.84
C ALA A 128 8.00 -1.66 7.42
N PHE A 129 7.20 -2.68 7.14
CA PHE A 129 5.78 -2.50 6.83
C PHE A 129 5.01 -1.98 8.05
N ALA A 130 5.16 -2.63 9.21
CA ALA A 130 4.46 -2.23 10.42
C ALA A 130 4.85 -0.81 10.84
N ALA A 131 6.13 -0.45 10.69
CA ALA A 131 6.66 0.89 10.86
C ALA A 131 6.02 1.91 9.91
N ASP A 132 5.85 1.59 8.63
CA ASP A 132 5.22 2.48 7.65
C ASP A 132 3.75 2.72 7.99
N VAL A 133 2.99 1.65 8.21
CA VAL A 133 1.58 1.79 8.55
C VAL A 133 1.40 2.50 9.89
N ALA A 134 2.23 2.22 10.90
CA ALA A 134 2.20 2.94 12.17
C ALA A 134 2.46 4.44 11.98
N MET A 135 3.43 4.80 11.12
CA MET A 135 3.75 6.18 10.79
C MET A 135 2.55 6.88 10.13
N GLN A 136 1.91 6.25 9.14
CA GLN A 136 0.71 6.81 8.50
C GLN A 136 -0.49 6.89 9.46
N ALA A 137 -0.72 5.86 10.27
CA ALA A 137 -1.85 5.78 11.20
C ALA A 137 -1.72 6.75 12.38
N SER A 138 -0.51 7.27 12.64
CA SER A 138 -0.26 8.24 13.71
C SER A 138 -1.00 9.57 13.51
N GLU A 139 -1.48 9.86 12.30
CA GLU A 139 -2.36 11.00 12.00
C GLU A 139 -3.63 11.00 12.86
N ALA A 140 -4.04 9.83 13.38
CA ALA A 140 -5.12 9.70 14.35
C ALA A 140 -4.89 10.49 15.65
N LEU A 141 -3.63 10.79 16.02
CA LEU A 141 -3.31 11.58 17.20
C LEU A 141 -3.65 13.06 16.98
N THR A 142 -3.58 13.54 15.74
CA THR A 142 -3.92 14.91 15.33
C THR A 142 -5.15 14.93 14.43
N ALA A 143 -6.17 14.16 14.81
CA ALA A 143 -7.41 14.00 14.01
C ALA A 143 -8.08 15.33 13.63
N ALA A 144 -7.88 16.40 14.41
CA ALA A 144 -8.43 17.73 14.14
C ALA A 144 -7.88 18.39 12.85
N VAL A 145 -6.74 17.92 12.32
CA VAL A 145 -6.16 18.40 11.05
C VAL A 145 -6.76 17.68 9.83
N LEU A 146 -7.51 16.60 10.06
CA LEU A 146 -8.05 15.73 9.01
C LEU A 146 -9.55 15.97 8.80
N SER A 147 -10.08 15.54 7.66
CA SER A 147 -11.54 15.37 7.52
C SER A 147 -12.05 14.28 8.48
N SER A 148 -13.35 14.29 8.80
CA SER A 148 -13.94 13.28 9.69
C SER A 148 -13.74 11.85 9.19
N THR A 149 -13.85 11.64 7.87
CA THR A 149 -13.63 10.34 7.23
C THR A 149 -12.17 9.90 7.36
N GLU A 150 -11.22 10.80 7.10
CA GLU A 150 -9.79 10.50 7.21
C GLU A 150 -9.38 10.22 8.65
N ALA A 151 -9.92 10.95 9.63
CA ALA A 151 -9.68 10.69 11.04
C ALA A 151 -10.16 9.28 11.46
N GLN A 152 -11.37 8.87 11.02
CA GLN A 152 -11.89 7.53 11.28
C GLN A 152 -11.04 6.44 10.61
N GLU A 153 -10.58 6.67 9.38
CA GLU A 153 -9.66 5.77 8.67
C GLU A 153 -8.31 5.65 9.41
N ALA A 154 -7.74 6.77 9.87
CA ALA A 154 -6.49 6.78 10.61
C ALA A 154 -6.60 5.97 11.92
N VAL A 155 -7.70 6.15 12.68
CA VAL A 155 -7.96 5.35 13.90
C VAL A 155 -8.12 3.87 13.55
N ARG A 156 -8.86 3.54 12.50
CA ARG A 156 -9.05 2.15 12.05
C ARG A 156 -7.73 1.50 11.65
N ARG A 157 -6.86 2.22 10.93
CA ARG A 157 -5.50 1.77 10.60
C ARG A 157 -4.66 1.55 11.86
N LEU A 158 -4.72 2.47 12.82
CA LEU A 158 -3.95 2.37 14.06
C LEU A 158 -4.35 1.12 14.87
N ARG A 159 -5.65 0.85 14.99
CA ARG A 159 -6.17 -0.38 15.59
C ARG A 159 -5.75 -1.62 14.81
N GLY A 160 -5.76 -1.56 13.48
CA GLY A 160 -5.29 -2.64 12.61
C GLY A 160 -3.82 -2.99 12.84
N VAL A 161 -2.95 -1.97 12.98
CA VAL A 161 -1.52 -2.19 13.31
C VAL A 161 -1.35 -2.76 14.71
N ALA A 162 -2.08 -2.25 15.69
CA ALA A 162 -2.04 -2.77 17.06
C ALA A 162 -2.37 -4.28 17.09
N ARG A 163 -3.46 -4.70 16.43
CA ARG A 163 -3.82 -6.13 16.31
C ARG A 163 -2.77 -6.93 15.55
N PHE A 164 -2.22 -6.38 14.47
CA PHE A 164 -1.14 -7.02 13.72
C PHE A 164 0.09 -7.30 14.60
N LEU A 165 0.36 -6.42 15.57
CA LEU A 165 1.44 -6.58 16.53
C LEU A 165 1.04 -7.37 17.79
N GLY A 166 -0.16 -7.95 17.83
CA GLY A 166 -0.63 -8.80 18.92
C GLY A 166 -1.31 -8.07 20.09
N HIS A 167 -1.67 -6.79 19.92
CA HIS A 167 -2.37 -6.01 20.95
C HIS A 167 -3.90 -6.07 20.79
N SER A 168 -4.62 -5.98 21.91
CA SER A 168 -6.07 -5.75 21.90
C SER A 168 -6.37 -4.25 21.89
N PRO A 169 -7.01 -3.69 20.85
CA PRO A 169 -7.22 -2.26 20.73
C PRO A 169 -8.49 -1.74 21.41
N ASP A 170 -9.31 -2.60 22.01
CA ASP A 170 -10.66 -2.26 22.47
C ASP A 170 -10.62 -1.25 23.63
N GLY A 171 -11.33 -0.13 23.47
CA GLY A 171 -11.39 0.95 24.46
C GLY A 171 -10.15 1.85 24.56
N ALA A 172 -9.07 1.54 23.85
CA ALA A 172 -7.83 2.32 23.91
C ALA A 172 -7.90 3.60 23.05
N MET A 173 -7.37 4.69 23.61
CA MET A 173 -7.23 5.97 22.91
C MET A 173 -6.10 5.93 21.87
N PRO A 174 -6.13 6.76 20.81
CA PRO A 174 -5.08 6.75 19.78
C PRO A 174 -3.65 6.89 20.32
N ALA A 175 -3.42 7.77 21.29
CA ALA A 175 -2.09 7.94 21.89
C ALA A 175 -1.60 6.66 22.59
N GLN A 176 -2.47 5.96 23.32
CA GLN A 176 -2.16 4.69 23.99
C GLN A 176 -1.83 3.58 22.98
N LEU A 177 -2.64 3.47 21.92
CA LEU A 177 -2.41 2.52 20.83
C LEU A 177 -1.06 2.77 20.15
N PHE A 178 -0.77 4.03 19.81
CA PHE A 178 0.48 4.40 19.18
C PHE A 178 1.69 4.13 20.09
N ALA A 179 1.59 4.46 21.38
CA ALA A 179 2.62 4.14 22.36
C ALA A 179 2.91 2.63 22.47
N ALA A 180 1.87 1.80 22.51
CA ALA A 180 2.01 0.35 22.54
C ALA A 180 2.68 -0.19 21.25
N ILE A 181 2.26 0.33 20.09
CA ILE A 181 2.88 0.00 18.79
C ILE A 181 4.37 0.36 18.77
N GLN A 182 4.73 1.57 19.21
CA GLN A 182 6.14 2.01 19.25
C GLN A 182 6.98 1.14 20.19
N THR A 183 6.42 0.73 21.33
CA THR A 183 7.09 -0.17 22.29
C THR A 183 7.39 -1.53 21.66
N THR A 184 6.47 -2.08 20.86
CA THR A 184 6.68 -3.36 20.17
C THR A 184 7.61 -3.23 18.96
N LEU A 185 7.56 -2.11 18.24
CA LEU A 185 8.41 -1.89 17.08
C LEU A 185 9.87 -1.62 17.45
N SER A 186 10.14 -0.87 18.52
CA SER A 186 11.51 -0.47 18.92
C SER A 186 12.54 -1.61 18.89
N PRO A 187 12.32 -2.80 19.49
CA PRO A 187 13.29 -3.91 19.43
C PRO A 187 13.48 -4.51 18.03
N LEU A 188 12.55 -4.28 17.08
CA LEU A 188 12.60 -4.79 15.71
C LEU A 188 13.30 -3.83 14.73
N LEU A 189 13.52 -2.57 15.15
CA LEU A 189 14.16 -1.56 14.32
C LEU A 189 15.69 -1.67 14.42
N PRO A 190 16.43 -1.49 13.31
CA PRO A 190 17.89 -1.53 13.35
C PRO A 190 18.44 -0.47 14.32
N LEU A 191 19.54 -0.82 15.00
CA LEU A 191 20.19 -0.03 16.05
C LEU A 191 20.29 1.47 15.71
N LYS A 192 20.13 2.28 16.77
CA LYS A 192 20.13 3.75 16.74
C LYS A 192 21.27 4.26 15.86
N PRO A 193 21.01 5.20 14.93
CA PRO A 193 22.09 5.83 14.19
C PRO A 193 23.13 6.35 15.18
N GLU A 194 24.42 6.16 14.87
CA GLU A 194 25.50 6.79 15.62
C GLU A 194 25.22 8.30 15.63
N THR A 195 24.75 8.78 16.77
CA THR A 195 24.53 10.20 16.98
C THR A 195 25.90 10.85 17.03
N THR A 196 26.34 11.40 15.90
CA THR A 196 27.21 12.56 15.96
C THR A 196 26.46 13.63 16.76
N SER A 197 27.19 14.19 17.73
CA SER A 197 26.81 15.23 18.69
C SER A 197 25.52 15.99 18.39
N ARG A 198 24.62 16.06 19.39
CA ARG A 198 23.48 17.01 19.46
C ARG A 198 23.98 18.41 19.04
N PRO A 199 23.60 18.96 17.88
CA PRO A 199 23.49 20.41 17.82
C PRO A 199 22.33 20.76 18.74
N LEU A 200 22.55 21.63 19.73
CA LEU A 200 21.46 22.36 20.34
C LEU A 200 20.81 23.14 19.20
N LEU A 201 19.64 22.71 18.76
CA LEU A 201 18.86 23.45 17.80
C LEU A 201 18.22 24.60 18.59
N PRO A 202 18.60 25.86 18.35
CA PRO A 202 17.82 26.96 18.88
C PRO A 202 16.42 26.83 18.26
N ASP A 203 15.36 26.97 19.07
CA ASP A 203 13.97 27.06 18.61
C ASP A 203 13.24 25.72 18.32
N ALA A 204 13.42 24.68 19.16
CA ALA A 204 12.47 23.57 19.16
C ALA A 204 11.05 24.07 19.52
N PRO A 205 9.97 23.63 18.83
CA PRO A 205 8.62 24.04 19.15
C PRO A 205 8.28 23.78 20.61
N SER A 206 7.76 24.79 21.32
CA SER A 206 7.48 24.71 22.76
C SER A 206 6.53 23.57 23.15
N LEU A 207 5.62 23.20 22.24
CA LEU A 207 4.67 22.10 22.42
C LEU A 207 5.30 20.71 22.27
N LEU A 208 6.46 20.60 21.62
CA LEU A 208 7.21 19.36 21.38
C LEU A 208 8.71 19.59 21.57
N PRO A 209 9.18 19.82 22.81
CA PRO A 209 10.58 20.16 23.07
C PRO A 209 11.55 19.02 22.73
N GLU A 210 11.07 17.78 22.66
CA GLU A 210 11.86 16.62 22.25
C GLU A 210 11.97 16.41 20.74
N LEU A 211 11.31 17.25 19.93
CA LEU A 211 11.33 17.13 18.48
C LEU A 211 12.77 17.14 17.94
N GLN A 212 13.10 16.15 17.12
CA GLN A 212 14.44 15.98 16.57
C GLN A 212 14.56 16.48 15.13
N ALA A 213 13.50 16.33 14.34
CA ALA A 213 13.47 16.73 12.94
C ALA A 213 12.04 16.93 12.43
N ILE A 214 11.90 17.73 11.38
CA ILE A 214 10.69 17.88 10.57
C ILE A 214 11.04 17.64 9.11
N TYR A 215 10.28 16.76 8.47
CA TYR A 215 10.31 16.55 7.02
C TYR A 215 8.96 16.87 6.39
N GLU A 216 8.97 17.25 5.12
CA GLU A 216 7.79 17.41 4.28
C GLU A 216 7.80 16.32 3.19
N LYS A 217 6.65 15.70 2.96
CA LYS A 217 6.42 14.76 1.84
C LYS A 217 4.96 14.87 1.37
N ALA A 218 4.75 15.32 0.13
CA ALA A 218 3.42 15.43 -0.50
C ALA A 218 2.40 16.15 0.40
N ASP A 219 2.74 17.38 0.81
CA ASP A 219 1.93 18.28 1.65
C ASP A 219 1.64 17.76 3.07
N ARG A 220 2.29 16.66 3.49
CA ARG A 220 2.24 16.14 4.86
C ARG A 220 3.56 16.41 5.58
N LEU A 221 3.46 16.77 6.86
CA LEU A 221 4.61 16.89 7.74
C LEU A 221 4.89 15.55 8.42
N ILE A 222 6.18 15.26 8.61
CA ILE A 222 6.65 14.12 9.39
C ILE A 222 7.46 14.68 10.55
N PHE A 223 6.92 14.58 11.76
CA PHE A 223 7.63 14.94 12.98
C PHE A 223 8.38 13.73 13.50
N VAL A 224 9.68 13.91 13.71
CA VAL A 224 10.56 12.86 14.21
C VAL A 224 10.88 13.10 15.68
N LEU A 225 10.41 12.20 16.53
CA LEU A 225 10.56 12.26 17.99
C LEU A 225 11.50 11.13 18.45
N PRO A 226 12.21 11.26 19.59
CA PRO A 226 12.97 10.14 20.14
C PRO A 226 12.04 8.96 20.45
N GLU A 227 12.65 7.79 20.67
CA GLU A 227 11.95 6.75 21.42
C GLU A 227 11.62 7.29 22.81
N MET A 228 10.35 7.22 23.18
CA MET A 228 9.83 7.75 24.44
C MET A 228 8.96 6.71 25.13
N PRO A 229 8.91 6.71 26.47
CA PRO A 229 8.00 5.83 27.22
C PRO A 229 6.54 6.15 26.90
N ALA A 230 5.65 5.17 27.07
CA ALA A 230 4.22 5.31 26.76
C ALA A 230 3.57 6.50 27.46
N SER A 231 3.87 6.69 28.75
CA SER A 231 3.38 7.82 29.55
C SER A 231 3.72 9.20 28.94
N ARG A 232 4.84 9.30 28.21
CA ARG A 232 5.21 10.56 27.54
C ARG A 232 4.34 10.82 26.32
N TRP A 233 4.09 9.81 25.48
CA TRP A 233 3.19 9.93 24.32
C TRP A 233 1.77 10.35 24.74
N GLU A 234 1.29 9.81 25.86
CA GLU A 234 -0.03 10.11 26.41
C GLU A 234 -0.10 11.51 27.05
N SER A 235 1.01 12.02 27.57
CA SER A 235 1.07 13.35 28.20
C SER A 235 1.09 14.53 27.23
N ILE A 236 1.39 14.29 25.95
CA ILE A 236 1.47 15.34 24.93
C ILE A 236 0.05 15.83 24.60
N ASN A 237 -0.15 17.16 24.62
CA ASN A 237 -1.39 17.77 24.17
C ASN A 237 -1.46 17.79 22.64
N TRP A 238 -1.85 16.65 22.06
CA TRP A 238 -1.96 16.49 20.60
C TRP A 238 -2.98 17.42 19.95
N HIS A 239 -3.98 17.89 20.71
CA HIS A 239 -4.92 18.89 20.22
C HIS A 239 -4.24 20.24 20.00
N ALA A 240 -3.45 20.72 20.96
CA ALA A 240 -2.67 21.95 20.79
C ALA A 240 -1.62 21.83 19.67
N VAL A 241 -1.01 20.65 19.51
CA VAL A 241 -0.11 20.38 18.37
C VAL A 241 -0.87 20.51 17.05
N ALA A 242 -2.05 19.88 16.95
CA ALA A 242 -2.91 19.96 15.77
C ALA A 242 -3.30 21.40 15.44
N ASP A 243 -3.71 22.19 16.42
CA ASP A 243 -4.09 23.59 16.24
C ASP A 243 -2.93 24.44 15.70
N THR A 244 -1.70 24.13 16.12
CA THR A 244 -0.50 24.85 15.68
C THR A 244 -0.18 24.62 14.20
N ILE A 245 -0.49 23.42 13.68
CA ILE A 245 -0.22 23.04 12.29
C ILE A 245 -1.46 23.11 11.39
N ALA A 246 -2.63 23.42 11.97
CA ALA A 246 -3.87 23.52 11.23
C ALA A 246 -3.74 24.53 10.08
N GLY A 247 -4.11 24.10 8.87
CA GLY A 247 -4.01 24.92 7.65
C GLY A 247 -2.62 25.05 7.05
N GLN A 248 -1.57 24.48 7.65
CA GLN A 248 -0.20 24.48 7.10
C GLN A 248 0.14 23.22 6.31
N CYS A 249 -0.55 22.11 6.59
CA CYS A 249 -0.33 20.81 5.95
C CYS A 249 -1.62 20.01 5.83
N ALA A 250 -1.64 19.03 4.95
CA ALA A 250 -2.74 18.09 4.77
C ALA A 250 -2.79 16.98 5.85
N GLY A 251 -1.76 16.88 6.70
CA GLY A 251 -1.71 15.89 7.78
C GLY A 251 -0.34 15.83 8.45
N LEU A 252 -0.31 15.22 9.64
CA LEU A 252 0.90 15.04 10.44
C LEU A 252 1.17 13.56 10.73
N GLN A 253 2.35 13.10 10.33
CA GLN A 253 2.86 11.78 10.64
C GLN A 253 3.94 11.87 11.71
N LEU A 254 3.98 10.86 12.57
CA LEU A 254 4.91 10.72 13.67
C LEU A 254 5.81 9.51 13.43
N ALA A 255 7.10 9.70 13.60
CA ALA A 255 8.08 8.63 13.49
C ALA A 255 9.18 8.77 14.54
N THR A 256 9.84 7.65 14.86
CA THR A 256 11.17 7.68 15.48
C THR A 256 12.26 7.73 14.40
N PRO A 257 13.51 8.12 14.72
CA PRO A 257 14.61 8.12 13.74
C PRO A 257 14.81 6.76 13.08
N ALA A 258 14.76 5.68 13.86
CA ALA A 258 14.95 4.32 13.36
C ALA A 258 13.77 3.90 12.46
N GLN A 259 12.54 4.26 12.86
CA GLN A 259 11.32 4.00 12.08
C GLN A 259 11.39 4.72 10.73
N LEU A 260 11.68 6.02 10.72
CA LEU A 260 11.75 6.82 9.50
C LEU A 260 12.82 6.26 8.54
N ARG A 261 14.05 6.00 9.02
CA ARG A 261 15.12 5.43 8.19
C ARG A 261 14.75 4.05 7.62
N LEU A 262 14.10 3.19 8.42
CA LEU A 262 13.67 1.88 7.95
C LEU A 262 12.60 2.00 6.87
N VAL A 263 11.57 2.81 7.10
CA VAL A 263 10.47 3.05 6.15
C VAL A 263 11.00 3.64 4.84
N VAL A 264 11.84 4.67 4.92
CA VAL A 264 12.44 5.29 3.73
C VAL A 264 13.29 4.28 2.95
N SER A 265 14.08 3.45 3.63
CA SER A 265 14.98 2.50 2.96
C SER A 265 14.33 1.23 2.41
N HIS A 266 13.12 0.89 2.87
CA HIS A 266 12.48 -0.39 2.53
C HIS A 266 11.11 -0.22 1.85
N GLN A 267 10.39 0.87 2.14
CA GLN A 267 9.07 1.13 1.58
C GLN A 267 9.07 2.22 0.53
N TYR A 268 9.87 3.28 0.71
CA TYR A 268 9.95 4.40 -0.23
C TYR A 268 11.35 4.74 -0.81
N PRO A 269 12.20 3.76 -1.17
CA PRO A 269 13.47 3.98 -1.86
C PRO A 269 13.43 5.00 -3.01
N VAL A 270 12.46 4.88 -3.93
CA VAL A 270 12.36 5.74 -5.11
C VAL A 270 12.07 7.17 -4.69
N HIS A 271 11.12 7.38 -3.78
CA HIS A 271 10.78 8.73 -3.31
C HIS A 271 11.96 9.42 -2.64
N TYR A 272 12.77 8.69 -1.88
CA TYR A 272 13.99 9.27 -1.29
C TYR A 272 15.05 9.58 -2.34
N THR A 273 15.32 8.65 -3.27
CA THR A 273 16.25 8.89 -4.38
C THR A 273 15.84 10.10 -5.22
N LEU A 274 14.53 10.28 -5.45
CA LEU A 274 13.98 11.44 -6.17
C LEU A 274 13.80 12.69 -5.29
N ARG A 275 14.36 12.71 -4.07
CA ARG A 275 14.33 13.85 -3.15
C ARG A 275 12.92 14.35 -2.80
N SER A 276 11.94 13.43 -2.71
CA SER A 276 10.58 13.76 -2.29
C SER A 276 10.45 14.06 -0.79
N TYR A 277 11.49 13.78 0.01
CA TYR A 277 11.56 14.17 1.42
C TYR A 277 12.34 15.47 1.53
N ARG A 278 11.65 16.55 1.88
CA ARG A 278 12.29 17.84 2.12
C ARG A 278 12.53 18.01 3.62
N HIS A 279 13.78 18.11 4.03
CA HIS A 279 14.12 18.44 5.41
C HIS A 279 13.80 19.92 5.67
N ILE A 280 12.95 20.19 6.67
CA ILE A 280 12.53 21.55 7.03
C ILE A 280 13.35 22.06 8.21
N TRP A 281 13.48 21.23 9.25
CA TRP A 281 14.06 21.67 10.53
C TRP A 281 14.68 20.49 11.28
N GLY A 282 15.70 20.79 12.06
CA GLY A 282 16.28 19.87 13.03
C GLY A 282 17.51 19.12 12.53
N ARG A 283 17.72 17.90 13.03
CA ARG A 283 18.80 17.02 12.55
C ARG A 283 18.36 16.33 11.27
N ASP A 284 19.21 16.33 10.26
CA ASP A 284 18.94 15.54 9.06
C ASP A 284 19.26 14.05 9.30
N LEU A 285 18.24 13.33 9.79
CA LEU A 285 18.25 11.90 10.07
C LEU A 285 18.24 11.01 8.82
N LEU A 286 18.00 11.58 7.64
CA LEU A 286 18.06 10.88 6.35
C LEU A 286 19.37 11.16 5.60
N ALA A 287 20.17 12.12 6.06
CA ALA A 287 21.51 12.36 5.54
C ALA A 287 22.33 11.06 5.52
N GLY A 288 22.99 10.81 4.39
CA GLY A 288 23.84 9.62 4.20
C GLY A 288 23.11 8.28 4.23
N LEU A 289 21.76 8.25 4.18
CA LEU A 289 21.03 6.99 4.06
C LEU A 289 21.36 6.34 2.70
N SER A 290 21.99 5.17 2.74
CA SER A 290 22.30 4.38 1.55
C SER A 290 21.11 3.48 1.17
N ILE A 291 20.70 3.59 -0.09
CA ILE A 291 19.64 2.77 -0.68
C ILE A 291 20.29 1.79 -1.65
N THR A 292 20.04 0.49 -1.46
CA THR A 292 20.52 -0.51 -2.42
C THR A 292 19.69 -0.45 -3.69
N ARG A 293 20.33 -0.71 -4.84
CA ARG A 293 19.65 -0.78 -6.15
C ARG A 293 18.49 -1.77 -6.14
N ARG A 294 18.69 -2.92 -5.49
CA ARG A 294 17.63 -3.92 -5.32
C ARG A 294 16.37 -3.35 -4.66
N ARG A 295 16.51 -2.56 -3.58
CA ARG A 295 15.36 -1.92 -2.91
C ARG A 295 14.73 -0.83 -3.78
N LEU A 296 15.56 -0.05 -4.47
CA LEU A 296 15.10 0.96 -5.42
C LEU A 296 14.22 0.34 -6.52
N TRP A 297 14.69 -0.74 -7.14
CA TRP A 297 13.95 -1.41 -8.21
C TRP A 297 12.73 -2.18 -7.70
N GLN A 298 12.80 -2.75 -6.49
CA GLN A 298 11.62 -3.34 -5.85
C GLN A 298 10.50 -2.29 -5.68
N ASP A 299 10.82 -1.11 -5.15
CA ASP A 299 9.84 -0.01 -5.00
C ASP A 299 9.35 0.52 -6.36
N ALA A 300 10.24 0.64 -7.35
CA ALA A 300 9.85 1.02 -8.71
C ALA A 300 8.88 0.01 -9.37
N ALA A 301 9.00 -1.29 -9.05
CA ALA A 301 8.13 -2.36 -9.56
C ALA A 301 6.77 -2.44 -8.85
N ARG A 302 6.68 -2.01 -7.58
CA ARG A 302 5.46 -2.14 -6.76
C ARG A 302 4.27 -1.43 -7.36
N LEU A 303 4.42 -0.17 -7.75
CA LEU A 303 3.33 0.62 -8.33
C LEU A 303 2.75 -0.03 -9.59
N PRO A 304 3.50 -0.27 -10.68
CA PRO A 304 2.93 -0.89 -11.88
C PRO A 304 2.34 -2.28 -11.58
N SER A 305 2.94 -3.04 -10.68
CA SER A 305 2.39 -4.34 -10.26
C SER A 305 1.04 -4.19 -9.54
N LEU A 306 0.90 -3.26 -8.58
CA LEU A 306 -0.36 -3.00 -7.88
C LEU A 306 -1.45 -2.53 -8.84
N LEU A 307 -1.11 -1.63 -9.76
CA LEU A 307 -2.03 -1.14 -10.77
C LEU A 307 -2.54 -2.27 -11.67
N GLU A 308 -1.65 -3.19 -12.07
CA GLU A 308 -1.99 -4.32 -12.93
C GLU A 308 -2.85 -5.36 -12.23
N THR A 309 -2.53 -5.72 -10.98
CA THR A 309 -3.14 -6.87 -10.32
C THR A 309 -4.37 -6.52 -9.50
N VAL A 310 -4.49 -5.27 -9.05
CA VAL A 310 -5.55 -4.83 -8.14
C VAL A 310 -6.33 -3.67 -8.72
N GLU A 311 -5.72 -2.49 -8.89
CA GLU A 311 -6.50 -1.27 -9.12
C GLU A 311 -7.19 -1.23 -10.49
N LEU A 312 -6.49 -1.58 -11.57
CA LEU A 312 -7.07 -1.58 -12.92
C LEU A 312 -8.15 -2.64 -13.06
N PRO A 313 -7.94 -3.90 -12.66
CA PRO A 313 -9.01 -4.90 -12.61
C PRO A 313 -10.23 -4.41 -11.83
N GLN A 314 -10.04 -3.92 -10.61
CA GLN A 314 -11.17 -3.46 -9.78
C GLN A 314 -11.96 -2.35 -10.47
N SER A 315 -11.27 -1.35 -11.03
CA SER A 315 -11.90 -0.24 -11.74
C SER A 315 -12.60 -0.70 -13.03
N TYR A 316 -11.96 -1.56 -13.82
CA TYR A 316 -12.50 -2.01 -15.11
C TYR A 316 -13.69 -2.97 -14.96
N LEU A 317 -13.61 -3.88 -13.98
CA LEU A 317 -14.62 -4.91 -13.74
C LEU A 317 -15.89 -4.35 -13.10
N SER A 318 -15.80 -3.22 -12.37
CA SER A 318 -16.94 -2.57 -11.72
C SER A 318 -17.54 -1.39 -12.48
N ALA A 319 -16.76 -0.75 -13.37
CA ALA A 319 -17.23 0.40 -14.14
C ALA A 319 -18.30 0.03 -15.17
N THR A 320 -19.33 0.86 -15.28
CA THR A 320 -20.29 0.81 -16.38
C THR A 320 -19.65 1.28 -17.70
N ASP A 321 -20.29 1.02 -18.84
CA ASP A 321 -19.69 1.30 -20.15
C ASP A 321 -19.41 2.81 -20.39
N ASP A 322 -20.24 3.69 -19.83
CA ASP A 322 -20.06 5.14 -19.85
C ASP A 322 -18.89 5.62 -18.97
N GLU A 323 -18.55 4.87 -17.91
CA GLU A 323 -17.42 5.18 -17.02
C GLU A 323 -16.06 4.71 -17.57
N LEU A 324 -16.04 3.82 -18.56
CA LEU A 324 -14.80 3.26 -19.09
C LEU A 324 -13.84 4.33 -19.64
N SER A 325 -14.37 5.43 -20.19
CA SER A 325 -13.52 6.53 -20.67
C SER A 325 -12.74 7.18 -19.52
N ARG A 326 -13.37 7.34 -18.35
CA ARG A 326 -12.74 7.87 -17.13
C ARG A 326 -11.69 6.89 -16.61
N VAL A 327 -12.03 5.60 -16.53
CA VAL A 327 -11.06 4.55 -16.12
C VAL A 327 -9.83 4.58 -17.03
N ILE A 328 -10.01 4.60 -18.34
CA ILE A 328 -8.88 4.66 -19.28
C ILE A 328 -8.04 5.92 -19.06
N HIS A 329 -8.68 7.08 -18.93
CA HIS A 329 -7.99 8.34 -18.68
C HIS A 329 -7.14 8.29 -17.40
N ASP A 330 -7.72 7.80 -16.30
CA ASP A 330 -7.04 7.77 -15.01
C ASP A 330 -5.82 6.83 -15.04
N PHE A 331 -5.94 5.66 -15.67
CA PHE A 331 -4.82 4.74 -15.80
C PHE A 331 -3.78 5.17 -16.84
N GLN A 332 -4.16 5.96 -17.84
CA GLN A 332 -3.19 6.66 -18.71
C GLN A 332 -2.35 7.65 -17.91
N ASN A 333 -2.95 8.41 -16.98
CA ASN A 333 -2.22 9.32 -16.10
C ASN A 333 -1.32 8.56 -15.10
N LYS A 334 -1.80 7.45 -14.54
CA LYS A 334 -0.96 6.60 -13.67
C LYS A 334 0.22 5.98 -14.42
N LEU A 335 0.03 5.56 -15.69
CA LEU A 335 1.12 5.09 -16.55
C LEU A 335 2.13 6.20 -16.85
N LEU A 336 1.68 7.43 -17.09
CA LEU A 336 2.57 8.58 -17.26
C LEU A 336 3.44 8.77 -16.02
N ASN A 337 2.88 8.65 -14.81
CA ASN A 337 3.67 8.72 -13.58
C ASN A 337 4.72 7.61 -13.46
N VAL A 338 4.42 6.39 -13.93
CA VAL A 338 5.40 5.28 -14.00
C VAL A 338 6.52 5.62 -14.98
N GLN A 339 6.19 6.18 -16.15
CA GLN A 339 7.17 6.59 -17.17
C GLN A 339 8.06 7.74 -16.70
N LEU A 340 7.47 8.80 -16.13
CA LEU A 340 8.21 9.94 -15.58
C LEU A 340 9.16 9.50 -14.46
N ARG A 341 8.69 8.62 -13.57
CA ARG A 341 9.54 8.01 -12.53
C ARG A 341 10.72 7.27 -13.16
N HIS A 342 10.49 6.48 -14.22
CA HIS A 342 11.58 5.80 -14.93
C HIS A 342 12.58 6.78 -15.54
N GLU A 343 12.11 7.82 -16.22
CA GLU A 343 12.98 8.84 -16.82
C GLU A 343 13.85 9.55 -15.77
N LEU A 344 13.29 9.86 -14.60
CA LEU A 344 14.06 10.46 -13.52
C LEU A 344 15.14 9.48 -13.01
N LEU A 345 14.79 8.21 -12.80
CA LEU A 345 15.77 7.18 -12.42
C LEU A 345 16.87 7.00 -13.49
N LEU A 346 16.51 7.10 -14.78
CA LEU A 346 17.45 7.04 -15.89
C LEU A 346 18.43 8.22 -15.87
N ARG A 347 17.93 9.45 -15.67
CA ARG A 347 18.76 10.66 -15.55
C ARG A 347 19.70 10.60 -14.35
N MET A 348 19.27 9.93 -13.29
CA MET A 348 20.11 9.63 -12.11
C MET A 348 21.07 8.45 -12.31
N LYS A 349 21.11 7.82 -13.49
CA LYS A 349 21.93 6.65 -13.81
C LYS A 349 21.64 5.44 -12.90
N MET A 350 20.40 5.32 -12.42
CA MET A 350 19.94 4.23 -11.57
C MET A 350 19.35 3.05 -12.37
N VAL A 351 19.01 3.29 -13.63
CA VAL A 351 18.50 2.30 -14.58
C VAL A 351 19.07 2.56 -15.97
N ARG A 352 19.02 1.54 -16.84
CA ARG A 352 19.37 1.67 -18.25
C ARG A 352 18.21 2.25 -19.07
N GLN A 353 18.55 2.84 -20.21
CA GLN A 353 17.55 3.25 -21.21
C GLN A 353 16.86 1.99 -21.75
N ILE A 354 15.54 2.08 -21.91
CA ILE A 354 14.72 1.05 -22.55
C ILE A 354 13.69 1.68 -23.46
N THR A 355 13.21 0.91 -24.42
CA THR A 355 12.05 1.26 -25.24
C THR A 355 10.82 0.60 -24.63
N PRO A 356 9.79 1.36 -24.23
CA PRO A 356 8.53 0.77 -23.75
C PRO A 356 7.81 0.00 -24.88
N PRO A 357 6.74 -0.76 -24.58
CA PRO A 357 5.91 -1.40 -25.59
C PRO A 357 5.35 -0.39 -26.60
N PRO A 358 4.75 -0.86 -27.72
CA PRO A 358 4.08 0.02 -28.67
C PRO A 358 3.15 1.03 -27.99
N PRO A 359 2.99 2.25 -28.55
CA PRO A 359 2.13 3.28 -27.99
C PRO A 359 0.75 2.73 -27.63
N LEU A 360 0.15 3.28 -26.57
CA LEU A 360 -1.21 2.90 -26.19
C LEU A 360 -2.16 3.08 -27.37
N PRO A 361 -3.14 2.18 -27.56
CA PRO A 361 -4.07 2.28 -28.68
C PRO A 361 -4.77 3.65 -28.71
N PRO A 362 -4.96 4.24 -29.91
CA PRO A 362 -5.55 5.57 -30.04
C PRO A 362 -7.00 5.60 -29.56
N ARG A 363 -7.54 6.80 -29.35
CA ARG A 363 -8.93 7.01 -28.89
C ARG A 363 -9.99 6.41 -29.83
N THR A 364 -9.65 6.17 -31.09
CA THR A 364 -10.51 5.56 -32.12
C THR A 364 -10.68 4.05 -31.94
N GLU A 365 -9.83 3.40 -31.14
CA GLU A 365 -9.95 1.98 -30.84
C GLU A 365 -10.93 1.72 -29.70
N SER A 366 -11.43 0.48 -29.62
CA SER A 366 -12.38 0.08 -28.58
C SER A 366 -11.81 0.22 -27.17
N ALA A 367 -12.68 0.48 -26.19
CA ALA A 367 -12.28 0.56 -24.78
C ALA A 367 -11.56 -0.71 -24.30
N ALA A 368 -12.05 -1.89 -24.69
CA ALA A 368 -11.42 -3.18 -24.37
C ALA A 368 -9.97 -3.26 -24.89
N ARG A 369 -9.71 -2.80 -26.13
CA ARG A 369 -8.36 -2.80 -26.69
C ARG A 369 -7.45 -1.81 -25.97
N ARG A 370 -7.96 -0.63 -25.64
CA ARG A 370 -7.23 0.40 -24.89
C ARG A 370 -6.85 -0.09 -23.48
N ILE A 371 -7.78 -0.73 -22.77
CA ILE A 371 -7.54 -1.37 -21.47
C ILE A 371 -6.50 -2.48 -21.58
N ALA A 372 -6.59 -3.35 -22.59
CA ALA A 372 -5.58 -4.39 -22.83
C ALA A 372 -4.18 -3.79 -23.07
N GLY A 373 -4.09 -2.68 -23.81
CA GLY A 373 -2.84 -1.93 -23.98
C GLY A 373 -2.28 -1.39 -22.65
N ILE A 374 -3.14 -0.91 -21.75
CA ILE A 374 -2.73 -0.46 -20.41
C ILE A 374 -2.18 -1.65 -19.59
N PHE A 375 -2.86 -2.79 -19.57
CA PHE A 375 -2.35 -4.01 -18.92
C PHE A 375 -0.98 -4.42 -19.46
N GLN A 376 -0.78 -4.38 -20.79
CA GLN A 376 0.50 -4.70 -21.42
C GLN A 376 1.63 -3.78 -20.93
N HIS A 377 1.37 -2.47 -20.85
CA HIS A 377 2.35 -1.50 -20.35
C HIS A 377 2.66 -1.73 -18.87
N LEU A 378 1.66 -1.95 -18.03
CA LEU A 378 1.86 -2.21 -16.60
C LEU A 378 2.67 -3.49 -16.37
N ASN A 379 2.33 -4.58 -17.05
CA ASN A 379 3.06 -5.84 -17.00
C ASN A 379 4.52 -5.66 -17.46
N PHE A 380 4.76 -4.92 -18.54
CA PHE A 380 6.11 -4.62 -19.01
C PHE A 380 6.94 -3.89 -17.94
N TRP A 381 6.41 -2.81 -17.36
CA TRP A 381 7.14 -2.04 -16.35
C TRP A 381 7.41 -2.85 -15.09
N ALA A 382 6.42 -3.60 -14.61
CA ALA A 382 6.57 -4.46 -13.45
C ALA A 382 7.63 -5.54 -13.68
N ASN A 383 7.64 -6.20 -14.85
CA ASN A 383 8.66 -7.19 -15.22
C ASN A 383 10.04 -6.58 -15.36
N PHE A 384 10.18 -5.45 -16.06
CA PHE A 384 11.46 -4.78 -16.25
C PHE A 384 12.19 -4.55 -14.91
N TYR A 385 11.51 -3.96 -13.93
CA TYR A 385 12.12 -3.69 -12.63
C TYR A 385 12.32 -4.96 -11.79
N THR A 386 11.41 -5.93 -11.88
CA THR A 386 11.55 -7.21 -11.18
C THR A 386 12.76 -8.00 -11.72
N ASP A 387 12.98 -7.97 -13.03
CA ASP A 387 14.13 -8.62 -13.65
C ASP A 387 15.43 -7.95 -13.23
N LEU A 388 15.49 -6.61 -13.22
CA LEU A 388 16.65 -5.89 -12.65
C LEU A 388 16.89 -6.31 -11.20
N MET A 389 15.84 -6.37 -10.37
CA MET A 389 15.94 -6.77 -8.96
C MET A 389 16.50 -8.20 -8.79
N ARG A 390 16.11 -9.14 -9.66
CA ARG A 390 16.53 -10.56 -9.59
C ARG A 390 17.98 -10.78 -10.04
N HIS A 391 18.50 -9.94 -10.95
CA HIS A 391 19.86 -10.05 -11.47
C HIS A 391 20.90 -9.24 -10.66
N GLU A 392 20.48 -8.45 -9.67
CA GLU A 392 21.38 -7.82 -8.70
C GLU A 392 21.83 -8.85 -7.65
N PRO A 393 23.14 -8.98 -7.36
CA PRO A 393 23.62 -9.79 -6.24
C PRO A 393 22.91 -9.38 -4.94
N ALA A 394 22.52 -10.37 -4.12
CA ALA A 394 22.08 -10.08 -2.77
C ALA A 394 23.28 -9.52 -1.99
N ALA A 395 23.24 -8.22 -1.69
CA ALA A 395 24.25 -7.53 -0.90
C ALA A 395 24.17 -7.92 0.59
#